data_AF-A0A850SJ16-F1
#
_entry.id   AF-A0A850SJ16-F1
#
_cell.length_a   1.000
_cell.length_b   1.000
_cell.length_c   1.000
_cell.angle_alpha   90.00
_cell.angle_beta   90.00
_cell.angle_gamma   90.00
#
_symmetry.space_group_name_H-M   'P 1'
#
loop_
_entity.id
_entity.type
_entity.pdbx_description
1 polymer ?
#
loop_
_entity_poly.entity_id
_entity_poly.type
_entity_poly.pdbx_seq_one_letter_code
_entity_poly.pdbx_strand_id
1 'polypeptide(L)'
;MKNKKIEVSEKRDPTAKRLDAIIRLLLDGQLASEKNKRITRIDQVLGLHSIGLTDTEIGNIIGYERKNVAAMRTNAKKMKKRGKANE
;
A
#
# COMPACT_ATOMS: atom_id res chain seq x y z
N MET A 1 -45.94 0.43 11.09
CA MET A 1 -44.65 -0.28 10.91
C MET A 1 -43.55 0.67 11.38
N LYS A 2 -42.72 0.29 12.36
CA LYS A 2 -41.67 1.17 12.90
C LYS A 2 -40.44 1.06 11.99
N ASN A 3 -40.12 2.12 11.26
CA ASN A 3 -38.92 2.16 10.42
C ASN A 3 -37.69 2.17 11.34
N LYS A 4 -37.02 1.03 11.42
CA LYS A 4 -35.76 0.89 12.15
C LYS A 4 -34.69 1.62 11.34
N LYS A 5 -34.23 2.77 11.85
CA LYS A 5 -33.09 3.52 11.30
C LYS A 5 -31.89 2.58 11.32
N ILE A 6 -31.44 2.15 10.14
CA ILE A 6 -30.25 1.31 10.01
C ILE A 6 -29.06 2.24 10.26
N GLU A 7 -28.52 2.22 11.47
CA GLU A 7 -27.24 2.84 11.76
C GLU A 7 -26.15 1.98 11.13
N VAL A 8 -25.65 2.43 9.98
CA VAL A 8 -24.51 1.81 9.31
C VAL A 8 -23.29 2.05 10.18
N SER A 9 -22.90 1.04 10.96
CA SER A 9 -21.64 1.03 11.71
C SER A 9 -20.47 1.21 10.73
N GLU A 10 -19.83 2.38 10.74
CA GLU A 10 -18.71 2.79 9.89
C GLU A 10 -17.39 2.00 10.09
N LYS A 11 -17.43 0.83 10.72
CA LYS A 11 -16.27 -0.05 10.77
C LYS A 11 -16.14 -0.77 9.43
N ARG A 12 -15.44 -0.15 8.47
CA ARG A 12 -15.05 -0.78 7.20
C ARG A 12 -14.50 -2.18 7.46
N ASP A 13 -15.17 -3.17 6.89
CA ASP A 13 -14.85 -4.59 7.03
C ASP A 13 -13.35 -4.84 6.75
N PRO A 14 -12.59 -5.46 7.68
CA PRO A 14 -11.19 -5.79 7.47
C PRO A 14 -10.95 -6.67 6.23
N THR A 15 -11.96 -7.46 5.83
CA THR A 15 -11.96 -8.26 4.61
C THR A 15 -11.98 -7.37 3.37
N ALA A 16 -12.80 -6.30 3.38
CA ALA A 16 -12.85 -5.33 2.28
C ALA A 16 -11.52 -4.57 2.12
N LYS A 17 -10.82 -4.26 3.21
CA LYS A 17 -9.47 -3.65 3.16
C LYS A 17 -8.43 -4.60 2.55
N ARG A 18 -8.48 -5.89 2.92
CA ARG A 18 -7.58 -6.91 2.37
C ARG A 18 -7.84 -7.13 0.89
N LEU A 19 -9.12 -7.19 0.49
CA LEU A 19 -9.52 -7.29 -0.92
C LEU A 19 -9.06 -6.07 -1.74
N ASP A 20 -9.21 -4.84 -1.22
CA ASP A 20 -8.74 -3.63 -1.90
C ASP A 20 -7.21 -3.64 -2.11
N ALA A 21 -6.44 -4.10 -1.11
CA ALA A 21 -4.99 -4.24 -1.23
C ALA A 21 -4.58 -5.29 -2.26
N ILE A 22 -5.26 -6.45 -2.29
CA ILE A 22 -5.03 -7.51 -3.27
C ILE A 22 -5.37 -7.01 -4.69
N ILE A 23 -6.50 -6.34 -4.86
CA ILE A 23 -6.94 -5.77 -6.14
C ILE A 23 -5.93 -4.75 -6.64
N ARG A 24 -5.43 -3.84 -5.79
CA ARG A 24 -4.40 -2.87 -6.19
C ARG A 24 -3.09 -3.52 -6.59
N LEU A 25 -2.63 -4.54 -5.86
CA LEU A 25 -1.40 -5.27 -6.21
C LEU A 25 -1.54 -6.03 -7.53
N LEU A 26 -2.70 -6.62 -7.80
CA LEU A 26 -3.00 -7.30 -9.07
C LEU A 26 -3.08 -6.30 -10.23
N LEU A 27 -3.75 -5.15 -10.03
CA LEU A 27 -3.86 -4.08 -11.04
C LEU A 27 -2.50 -3.45 -11.34
N ASP A 28 -1.66 -3.22 -10.33
CA ASP A 28 -0.29 -2.73 -10.49
C ASP A 28 0.57 -3.71 -11.30
N GLY A 29 0.42 -5.02 -11.05
CA GLY A 29 1.06 -6.07 -11.84
C GLY A 29 0.62 -6.08 -13.31
N GLN A 30 -0.66 -5.82 -13.58
CA GLN A 30 -1.23 -5.75 -14.93
C GLN A 30 -0.85 -4.45 -15.66
N LEU A 31 -0.85 -3.29 -15.00
CA LEU A 31 -0.51 -1.99 -15.59
C LEU A 31 0.99 -1.83 -15.91
N ALA A 32 1.86 -2.53 -15.18
CA ALA A 32 3.28 -2.59 -15.52
C ALA A 32 3.55 -3.23 -16.89
N SER A 33 2.63 -4.05 -17.41
CA SER A 33 2.74 -4.67 -18.73
C SER A 33 2.52 -3.65 -19.88
N GLU A 34 1.80 -2.55 -19.64
CA GLU A 34 1.45 -1.58 -20.70
C GLU A 34 2.48 -0.46 -20.90
N LYS A 35 3.36 -0.18 -19.93
CA LYS A 35 4.34 0.94 -19.98
C LYS A 35 5.81 0.53 -19.87
N ASN A 36 6.10 -0.77 -19.86
CA ASN A 36 7.47 -1.31 -19.73
C ASN A 36 8.25 -0.78 -18.51
N LYS A 37 7.54 -0.27 -17.49
CA LYS A 37 8.14 0.32 -16.29
C LYS A 37 7.92 -0.67 -15.15
N ARG A 38 8.94 -1.48 -14.89
CA ARG A 38 8.92 -2.51 -13.86
C ARG A 38 8.69 -1.85 -12.50
N ILE A 39 7.55 -2.15 -11.86
CA ILE A 39 7.27 -1.72 -10.49
C ILE A 39 8.32 -2.34 -9.57
N THR A 40 9.03 -1.49 -8.84
CA THR A 40 10.05 -1.96 -7.90
C THR A 40 9.41 -2.35 -6.57
N ARG A 41 10.13 -3.14 -5.77
CA ARG A 41 9.69 -3.48 -4.40
C ARG A 41 9.49 -2.24 -3.53
N ILE A 42 10.25 -1.18 -3.78
CA ILE A 42 10.12 0.09 -3.06
C ILE A 42 8.79 0.77 -3.40
N ASP A 43 8.39 0.75 -4.67
CA ASP A 43 7.11 1.31 -5.11
C ASP A 43 5.93 0.59 -4.45
N GLN A 44 6.00 -0.74 -4.33
CA GLN A 44 5.00 -1.55 -3.62
C GLN A 44 4.90 -1.17 -2.13
N VAL A 45 6.03 -1.03 -1.43
CA VAL A 45 6.05 -0.62 -0.01
C VAL A 45 5.46 0.77 0.17
N LEU A 46 5.80 1.72 -0.70
CA LEU A 46 5.26 3.08 -0.63
C LEU A 46 3.76 3.12 -0.94
N GLY A 47 3.31 2.37 -1.94
CA GLY A 47 1.91 2.25 -2.32
C GLY A 47 1.07 1.70 -1.16
N LEU A 48 1.47 0.57 -0.58
CA LEU A 48 0.76 -0.06 0.54
C LEU A 48 0.78 0.80 1.81
N HIS A 49 1.89 1.48 2.11
CA HIS A 49 1.93 2.40 3.25
C HIS A 49 1.06 3.66 3.00
N SER A 50 0.93 4.13 1.75
CA SER A 50 0.11 5.30 1.43
C SER A 50 -1.39 5.07 1.67
N ILE A 51 -1.85 3.82 1.59
CA ILE A 51 -3.24 3.42 1.87
C ILE A 51 -3.46 3.05 3.36
N GLY A 52 -2.46 3.24 4.20
CA GLY A 52 -2.56 3.12 5.65
C GLY A 52 -2.22 1.74 6.22
N LEU A 53 -1.63 0.83 5.44
CA LEU A 53 -1.09 -0.42 6.01
C LEU A 53 0.15 -0.13 6.85
N THR A 54 0.28 -0.88 7.94
CA THR A 54 1.45 -0.84 8.81
C THR A 54 2.63 -1.59 8.19
N ASP A 55 3.86 -1.25 8.59
CA ASP A 55 5.08 -1.93 8.11
C ASP A 55 5.05 -3.45 8.36
N THR A 56 4.35 -3.90 9.42
CA THR A 56 4.14 -5.33 9.72
C THR A 56 3.19 -5.99 8.72
N GLU A 57 2.04 -5.37 8.43
CA GLU A 57 1.07 -5.89 7.45
C GLU A 57 1.67 -5.93 6.05
N ILE A 58 2.41 -4.90 5.68
CA ILE A 58 3.15 -4.85 4.41
C ILE A 58 4.16 -6.00 4.35
N GLY A 59 4.96 -6.18 5.40
CA GLY A 59 5.95 -7.25 5.49
C GLY A 59 5.35 -8.64 5.28
N ASN A 60 4.18 -8.90 5.89
CA ASN A 60 3.44 -10.14 5.71
C ASN A 60 2.95 -10.34 4.27
N ILE A 61 2.59 -9.25 3.57
CA ILE A 61 2.11 -9.31 2.17
C ILE A 61 3.27 -9.54 1.19
N ILE A 62 4.42 -8.89 1.39
CA ILE A 62 5.53 -8.94 0.43
C ILE A 62 6.65 -9.92 0.81
N GLY A 63 6.56 -10.58 1.96
CA GLY A 63 7.53 -11.58 2.42
C GLY A 63 8.79 -11.01 3.05
N TYR A 64 8.68 -9.89 3.78
CA TYR A 64 9.81 -9.23 4.45
C TYR A 64 9.53 -8.98 5.92
N GLU A 65 10.59 -8.98 6.73
CA GLU A 65 10.49 -8.53 8.12
C GLU A 65 10.13 -7.04 8.20
N ARG A 66 9.31 -6.67 9.18
CA ARG A 66 8.89 -5.28 9.47
C ARG A 66 10.06 -4.28 9.42
N LYS A 67 11.21 -4.63 10.01
CA LYS A 67 12.40 -3.75 10.04
C LYS A 67 12.94 -3.43 8.63
N ASN A 68 12.85 -4.39 7.71
CA ASN A 68 13.30 -4.22 6.32
C ASN A 68 12.33 -3.30 5.56
N VAL A 69 11.02 -3.46 5.78
CA VAL A 69 9.99 -2.57 5.22
C VAL A 69 10.18 -1.13 5.70
N ALA A 70 10.41 -0.94 7.01
CA ALA A 70 10.68 0.37 7.59
C ALA A 70 11.94 1.04 7.01
N ALA A 71 13.00 0.25 6.79
CA ALA A 71 14.23 0.72 6.15
C ALA A 71 13.99 1.12 4.69
N MET A 72 13.29 0.29 3.91
CA MET A 72 12.93 0.58 2.52
C MET A 72 12.15 1.90 2.40
N ARG A 73 11.14 2.10 3.25
CA ARG A 73 10.33 3.33 3.28
C ARG A 73 11.16 4.57 3.61
N THR A 74 12.05 4.45 4.59
CA THR A 74 12.92 5.57 5.02
C THR A 74 13.91 5.95 3.93
N ASN A 75 14.56 4.95 3.31
CA ASN A 75 15.51 5.17 2.23
C ASN A 75 14.84 5.81 1.00
N ALA A 76 13.65 5.34 0.65
CA ALA A 76 12.89 5.92 -0.46
C ALA A 76 12.53 7.40 -0.23
N LYS A 77 12.14 7.78 1.00
CA LYS A 77 11.89 9.19 1.37
C LYS A 77 13.16 10.03 1.27
N LYS A 78 14.32 9.50 1.69
CA LYS A 78 15.61 10.20 1.58
C LYS A 78 16.03 10.39 0.12
N MET A 79 15.87 9.37 -0.73
CA MET A 79 16.19 9.46 -2.15
C MET A 79 15.34 10.52 -2.87
N LYS A 80 14.04 10.59 -2.58
CA LYS A 80 13.18 11.66 -3.10
C LYS A 80 13.60 13.06 -2.66
N LYS A 81 14.14 13.22 -1.44
CA LYS A 81 14.67 14.52 -0.96
C LYS A 81 15.96 14.92 -1.68
N ARG A 82 16.87 13.97 -1.93
CA ARG A 82 18.14 14.25 -2.61
C ARG A 82 17.96 14.60 -4.10
N GLY A 83 16.98 13.99 -4.77
CA GLY A 83 16.64 14.34 -6.16
C GLY A 83 16.07 15.76 -6.31
N LYS A 84 15.39 16.28 -5.27
CA LYS A 84 14.82 17.65 -5.26
C LYS A 84 15.78 18.74 -4.79
N ALA A 85 16.96 18.39 -4.29
CA ALA A 85 17.95 19.34 -3.81
C ALA A 85 18.98 19.74 -4.88
N ASN A 86 18.96 19.05 -6.03
CA ASN A 86 19.86 19.26 -7.17
C ASN A 86 19.12 19.83 -8.39
N GLU A 87 17.89 20.33 -8.22
CA GLU A 87 17.05 20.97 -9.22
C GLU A 87 16.81 22.42 -8.78
#